data_AF-A0A258LM94-F1
#
_entry.id   AF-A0A258LM94-F1
#
_cell.length_a   1.000
_cell.length_b   1.000
_cell.length_c   1.000
_cell.angle_alpha   90.00
_cell.angle_beta   90.00
_cell.angle_gamma   90.00
#
_symmetry.space_group_name_H-M   'P 1'
#
loop_
_entity.id
_entity.type
_entity.pdbx_description
1 polymer ?
#
loop_
_entity_poly.entity_id
_entity_poly.type
_entity_poly.pdbx_seq_one_letter_code
_entity_poly.pdbx_strand_id
1 'polypeptide(L)'
;MTGSTVFVLAARGVRRALLISRTVDRRDRPRCKVRVLGSAAAVRLDPSLVFDRPDTAHAAWLRARQHQADVVRAGARLRVVDAHLSLAYAEAGHGAQLVA
;
A
#
# COMPACT_ATOMS: atom_id res chain seq x y z
N MET A 1 -5.29 -14.71 -19.42
CA MET A 1 -4.56 -14.09 -18.29
C MET A 1 -5.47 -14.05 -17.06
N THR A 2 -5.40 -15.06 -16.21
CA THR A 2 -6.11 -15.13 -14.93
C THR A 2 -5.21 -14.55 -13.83
N GLY A 3 -5.14 -13.22 -13.76
CA GLY A 3 -4.56 -12.55 -12.60
C GLY A 3 -5.58 -12.47 -11.47
N SER A 4 -5.18 -12.75 -10.23
CA SER A 4 -6.08 -12.59 -9.07
C SER A 4 -6.51 -11.14 -8.91
N THR A 5 -7.79 -10.91 -8.61
CA THR A 5 -8.27 -9.57 -8.25
C THR A 5 -7.64 -9.16 -6.93
N VAL A 6 -7.07 -7.96 -6.89
CA VAL A 6 -6.52 -7.33 -5.68
C VAL A 6 -7.00 -5.89 -5.59
N PHE A 7 -6.76 -5.27 -4.45
CA PHE A 7 -7.16 -3.91 -4.11
C PHE A 7 -5.92 -3.11 -3.74
N VAL A 8 -5.79 -1.92 -4.33
CA VAL A 8 -4.59 -1.09 -4.22
C VAL A 8 -4.95 0.21 -3.51
N LEU A 9 -4.16 0.57 -2.50
CA LEU A 9 -4.29 1.85 -1.82
C LEU A 9 -3.74 2.98 -2.71
N ALA A 10 -4.57 3.98 -2.99
CA ALA A 10 -4.24 5.14 -3.81
C ALA A 10 -4.57 6.45 -3.06
N ALA A 11 -4.09 7.56 -3.59
CA ALA A 11 -4.24 8.87 -2.95
C ALA A 11 -5.71 9.26 -2.65
N ARG A 12 -6.64 8.86 -3.53
CA ARG A 12 -8.07 9.22 -3.42
C ARG A 12 -8.98 8.07 -2.96
N GLY A 13 -8.43 6.92 -2.60
CA GLY A 13 -9.23 5.77 -2.19
C GLY A 13 -8.57 4.44 -2.50
N VAL A 14 -9.37 3.38 -2.49
CA VAL A 14 -8.97 2.05 -2.89
C VAL A 14 -9.35 1.82 -4.35
N ARG A 15 -8.45 1.26 -5.14
CA ARG A 15 -8.71 0.90 -6.54
C ARG A 15 -8.60 -0.60 -6.74
N ARG A 16 -9.55 -1.16 -7.50
CA ARG A 16 -9.46 -2.56 -7.93
C ARG A 16 -8.38 -2.72 -9.00
N ALA A 17 -7.60 -3.80 -8.91
CA ALA A 17 -6.52 -4.11 -9.82
C ALA A 17 -6.43 -5.62 -10.06
N LEU A 18 -5.67 -5.99 -11.09
CA LEU A 18 -5.28 -7.37 -11.35
C LEU A 18 -3.82 -7.55 -10.94
N LEU A 19 -3.54 -8.53 -10.08
CA LEU A 19 -2.18 -8.94 -9.77
C LEU A 19 -1.63 -9.71 -10.97
N ILE A 20 -0.53 -9.22 -11.54
CA ILE A 20 0.16 -9.84 -12.66
C ILE A 20 1.23 -10.79 -12.15
N SER A 21 2.07 -10.32 -11.22
CA SER A 21 3.15 -11.12 -10.64
C SER A 21 3.61 -10.53 -9.31
N ARG A 22 4.14 -11.39 -8.44
CA ARG A 22 4.96 -11.00 -7.29
C ARG A 22 6.42 -11.27 -7.67
N THR A 23 7.29 -10.30 -7.50
CA THR A 23 8.70 -10.37 -7.90
C THR A 23 9.55 -9.72 -6.82
N VAL A 24 10.85 -10.02 -6.82
CA VAL A 24 11.82 -9.30 -6.00
C VAL A 24 12.62 -8.36 -6.91
N ASP A 25 12.87 -7.12 -6.47
CA ASP A 25 13.70 -6.18 -7.22
C ASP A 25 15.22 -6.45 -7.03
N ARG A 26 16.08 -5.71 -7.74
CA ARG A 26 17.54 -5.88 -7.69
C ARG A 26 18.15 -5.63 -6.31
N ARG A 27 17.39 -5.12 -5.34
CA ARG A 27 17.82 -4.86 -3.95
C ARG A 27 17.17 -5.84 -2.97
N ASP A 28 16.74 -6.99 -3.46
CA ASP A 28 16.05 -8.02 -2.68
C ASP A 28 14.72 -7.55 -2.03
N ARG A 29 14.10 -6.48 -2.57
CA ARG A 29 12.84 -5.97 -2.02
C ARG A 29 11.65 -6.59 -2.75
N PRO A 30 10.64 -7.11 -2.03
CA PRO A 30 9.45 -7.65 -2.66
C PRO A 30 8.65 -6.53 -3.36
N ARG A 31 8.09 -6.87 -4.52
CA ARG A 31 7.31 -5.99 -5.39
C ARG A 31 6.11 -6.74 -5.97
N CYS A 32 4.99 -6.03 -6.07
CA CYS A 32 3.79 -6.51 -6.74
C CYS A 32 3.65 -5.77 -8.07
N LYS A 33 3.68 -6.48 -9.20
CA LYS A 33 3.29 -5.93 -10.50
C LYS A 33 1.78 -6.07 -10.64
N VAL A 34 1.07 -4.95 -10.71
CA VAL A 34 -0.37 -4.90 -10.80
C VAL A 34 -0.82 -4.06 -12.00
N ARG A 35 -1.98 -4.38 -12.58
CA ARG A 35 -2.67 -3.50 -13.53
C ARG A 35 -3.95 -3.00 -12.89
N VAL A 36 -3.96 -1.72 -12.56
CA VAL A 36 -5.15 -1.06 -12.00
C VAL A 36 -6.23 -1.00 -13.08
N LEU A 37 -7.48 -1.32 -12.73
CA LEU A 37 -8.57 -1.26 -13.71
C LEU A 37 -8.75 0.18 -14.21
N GLY A 38 -8.86 0.33 -15.53
CA GLY A 38 -8.88 1.63 -16.23
C GLY A 38 -7.51 2.28 -16.44
N SER A 39 -6.39 1.63 -16.06
CA SER A 39 -5.04 2.09 -16.39
C SER A 39 -4.51 1.39 -17.64
N ALA A 40 -3.87 2.15 -18.55
CA ALA A 40 -3.23 1.61 -19.74
C ALA A 40 -1.98 0.77 -19.40
N ALA A 41 -1.27 1.12 -18.33
CA ALA A 41 -0.03 0.48 -17.95
C ALA A 41 -0.14 -0.29 -16.63
N ALA A 42 0.64 -1.37 -16.55
CA ALA A 42 0.92 -2.06 -15.30
C ALA A 42 1.98 -1.28 -14.49
N VAL A 43 1.81 -1.25 -13.18
CA VAL A 43 2.69 -0.56 -12.24
C VAL A 43 3.30 -1.55 -11.26
N ARG A 44 4.51 -1.25 -10.79
CA ARG A 44 5.15 -2.00 -9.70
C ARG A 44 4.92 -1.24 -8.40
N LEU A 45 4.39 -1.93 -7.40
CA LEU A 45 4.05 -1.37 -6.10
C LEU A 45 4.75 -2.13 -4.98
N ASP A 46 4.88 -1.45 -3.85
CA ASP A 46 5.21 -2.10 -2.58
C ASP A 46 4.07 -3.06 -2.18
N PRO A 47 4.37 -4.29 -1.69
CA PRO A 47 3.36 -5.25 -1.28
C PRO A 47 2.39 -4.72 -0.22
N SER A 48 2.85 -3.82 0.66
CA SER A 48 2.02 -3.21 1.70
C SER A 48 0.87 -2.34 1.15
N LEU A 49 0.93 -1.97 -0.14
CA LEU A 49 -0.12 -1.22 -0.84
C LEU A 49 -1.14 -2.13 -1.52
N VAL A 50 -0.94 -3.45 -1.49
CA VAL A 50 -1.75 -4.43 -2.22
C VAL A 50 -2.44 -5.36 -1.23
N PHE A 51 -3.76 -5.44 -1.35
CA PHE A 51 -4.62 -6.18 -0.44
C PHE A 51 -5.46 -7.18 -1.23
N ASP A 52 -5.69 -8.36 -0.66
CA ASP A 52 -6.55 -9.38 -1.29
C ASP A 52 -8.05 -9.10 -1.03
N ARG A 53 -8.36 -8.28 -0.02
CA ARG A 53 -9.73 -7.93 0.38
C ARG A 53 -10.01 -6.42 0.29
N PRO A 54 -11.21 -6.02 -0.17
CA PRO A 54 -11.59 -4.61 -0.28
C PRO A 54 -11.73 -3.94 1.09
N ASP A 55 -12.34 -4.60 2.06
CA ASP A 55 -12.60 -4.03 3.39
C ASP A 55 -11.27 -3.71 4.11
N THR A 56 -10.30 -4.63 4.02
CA THR A 56 -8.97 -4.44 4.59
C THR A 56 -8.25 -3.26 3.95
N ALA A 57 -8.32 -3.14 2.63
CA ALA A 57 -7.74 -2.00 1.91
C ALA A 57 -8.41 -0.68 2.32
N HIS A 58 -9.74 -0.68 2.51
CA HIS A 58 -10.49 0.52 2.89
C HIS A 58 -10.16 0.94 4.32
N ALA A 59 -10.11 -0.01 5.25
CA ALA A 59 -9.68 0.23 6.63
C ALA A 59 -8.24 0.77 6.70
N ALA A 60 -7.33 0.25 5.88
CA ALA A 60 -5.96 0.77 5.76
C ALA A 60 -5.95 2.21 5.22
N TRP A 61 -6.74 2.50 4.17
CA TRP A 61 -6.84 3.85 3.62
C TRP A 61 -7.42 4.86 4.62
N LEU A 62 -8.43 4.49 5.40
CA LEU A 62 -8.99 5.35 6.46
C LEU A 62 -7.96 5.64 7.54
N ARG A 63 -7.22 4.63 8.02
CA ARG A 63 -6.12 4.81 8.98
C ARG A 63 -5.03 5.73 8.43
N ALA A 64 -4.61 5.51 7.18
CA ALA A 64 -3.63 6.35 6.52
C ALA A 64 -4.11 7.80 6.36
N ARG A 65 -5.39 8.02 6.07
CA ARG A 65 -5.97 9.37 6.02
C ARG A 65 -6.03 10.06 7.37
N GLN A 66 -6.37 9.32 8.42
CA GLN A 66 -6.36 9.86 9.77
C GLN A 66 -4.95 10.31 10.15
N HIS A 67 -3.96 9.43 9.99
CA HIS A 67 -2.57 9.75 10.26
C HIS A 67 -2.04 10.92 9.40
N GLN A 68 -2.40 10.95 8.11
CA GLN A 68 -2.10 12.09 7.25
C GLN A 68 -2.66 13.39 7.82
N ALA A 69 -3.90 13.39 8.30
CA ALA A 69 -4.53 14.58 8.87
C ALA A 69 -3.80 15.03 10.15
N ASP A 70 -3.39 14.10 11.00
CA ASP A 70 -2.65 14.39 12.23
C ASP A 70 -1.28 15.00 11.92
N VAL A 71 -0.55 14.45 10.95
CA VAL A 71 0.74 14.98 10.47
C VAL A 71 0.57 16.36 9.83
N VAL A 72 -0.51 16.59 9.07
CA VAL A 72 -0.83 17.89 8.49
C VAL A 72 -1.15 18.93 9.56
N ARG A 73 -1.87 18.56 10.63
CA ARG A 73 -2.08 19.45 11.78
C ARG A 73 -0.78 19.80 12.50
N ALA A 74 0.19 18.89 12.52
CA ALA A 74 1.54 19.15 13.03
C ALA A 74 2.42 20.02 12.09
N GLY A 75 1.86 20.52 10.98
CA GLY A 75 2.54 21.45 10.07
C GLY A 75 3.33 20.79 8.94
N ALA A 76 3.30 19.46 8.83
CA ALA A 76 4.00 18.74 7.76
C ALA A 76 3.08 18.44 6.57
N ARG A 77 3.67 18.24 5.38
CA ARG A 77 2.91 17.81 4.19
C ARG A 77 3.19 16.33 3.93
N LEU A 78 2.13 15.52 4.00
CA LEU A 78 2.21 14.08 3.75
C LEU A 78 1.07 13.66 2.82
N ARG A 79 1.36 12.76 1.86
CA ARG A 79 0.32 12.15 1.02
C ARG A 79 -0.19 10.89 1.70
N VAL A 80 -1.44 10.52 1.46
CA VAL A 80 -2.07 9.32 2.07
C VAL A 80 -1.27 8.04 1.84
N VAL A 81 -0.71 7.85 0.64
CA VAL A 81 0.11 6.67 0.33
C VAL A 81 1.39 6.66 1.17
N ASP A 82 2.04 7.82 1.33
CA ASP A 82 3.25 7.95 2.14
C ASP A 82 2.93 7.77 3.65
N ALA A 83 1.77 8.26 4.09
CA ALA A 83 1.26 8.04 5.45
C ALA A 83 1.02 6.57 5.75
N HIS A 84 0.43 5.83 4.81
CA HIS A 84 0.24 4.38 4.92
C HIS A 84 1.59 3.65 5.03
N LEU A 85 2.54 3.98 4.15
CA LEU A 85 3.87 3.36 4.18
C LEU A 85 4.60 3.66 5.49
N SER A 86 4.51 4.89 6.00
CA SER A 86 5.08 5.28 7.29
C SER A 86 4.53 4.43 8.44
N LEU A 87 3.21 4.24 8.49
CA LEU A 87 2.58 3.37 9.49
C LEU A 87 3.02 1.91 9.33
N ALA A 88 3.00 1.38 8.12
CA ALA A 88 3.38 0.00 7.84
C ALA A 88 4.84 -0.29 8.23
N TYR A 89 5.76 0.65 7.98
CA TYR A 89 7.15 0.52 8.41
C TYR A 89 7.32 0.66 9.91
N ALA A 90 6.57 1.55 10.57
CA ALA A 90 6.57 1.64 12.02
C ALA A 90 6.06 0.33 12.66
N GLU A 91 4.97 -0.25 12.16
CA GLU A 91 4.43 -1.53 12.64
C GLU A 91 5.42 -2.69 12.42
N ALA A 92 6.06 -2.75 11.25
CA ALA A 92 7.08 -3.76 10.97
C ALA A 92 8.33 -3.60 11.85
N GLY A 93 8.73 -2.36 12.17
CA GLY A 93 9.83 -2.05 13.08
C GLY A 93 9.54 -2.45 14.53
N HIS A 94 8.31 -2.22 15.01
CA HIS A 94 7.88 -2.68 16.34
C HIS A 94 7.77 -4.21 16.42
N GLY A 95 7.36 -4.88 15.32
CA GLY A 95 7.36 -6.35 15.24
C GLY A 95 8.75 -6.98 15.28
N ALA A 96 9.78 -6.27 14.80
CA ALA A 96 11.18 -6.71 14.88
C ALA A 96 11.80 -6.54 16.29
N GLN A 97 11.16 -5.77 17.18
CA GLN A 97 11.65 -5.50 18.54
C GLN A 97 11.07 -6.42 19.62
N LEU A 98 10.15 -7.34 19.27
CA LEU A 98 9.52 -8.28 20.22
C LEU A 98 10.04 -9.72 20.12
N VAL A 99 11.23 -9.90 19.54
CA VAL A 99 12.01 -11.14 19.67
C VAL A 99 13.42 -10.76 20.11
N ALA A 100 13.57 -10.49 21.39
CA ALA A 100 14.86 -10.41 22.09
C ALA A 100 14.67 -10.94 23.51
#